data_AF-A0A8H7F192-F1
#
_entry.id   AF-A0A8H7F192-F1
#
_cell.length_a   1.000
_cell.length_b   1.000
_cell.length_c   1.000
_cell.angle_alpha   90.00
_cell.angle_beta   90.00
_cell.angle_gamma   90.00
#
_symmetry.space_group_name_H-M   'P 1'
#
loop_
_entity.id
_entity.type
_entity.pdbx_description
1 polymer ?
#
loop_
_entity_poly.entity_id
_entity_poly.type
_entity_poly.pdbx_seq_one_letter_code
_entity_poly.pdbx_strand_id
1 'polypeptide(L)'
;MGDGFGSQQNFQTLRGTSILFGITRNAVYASLDKSRSALKIPDWKVAHKKPLTFFHASFADYLKDSSRSKDFHIGDEEDVKKKVISRLLEIWNKCSGDDIATSSVKPAWHQYCSNIDAKSPSRGLNGFYAHLFHNTVRRLGWEVYDILQEPIESPVYGLLRKVHMRKLCYFMKAVGVRRFVDEVTDISPGPYHTGLLLKVHLKDLEFGHLDWKEMSPTYAHLGTKGRYSLKSWIVLSVRPHSSAELKTFVSDLESLQECSPEHEVFIVGGVPKERVAIFRRILTTKIMFYVVPYPG
;
A
#
# COMPACT_ATOMS: atom_id res chain seq x y z
N MET A 1 -19.71 -7.26 -14.36
CA MET A 1 -19.09 -7.57 -13.06
C MET A 1 -17.89 -8.45 -13.36
N GLY A 2 -16.68 -7.97 -13.10
CA GLY A 2 -15.48 -8.72 -13.45
C GLY A 2 -14.29 -7.80 -13.63
N ASP A 3 -13.93 -7.09 -12.57
CA ASP A 3 -12.62 -6.43 -12.42
C ASP A 3 -12.49 -6.08 -10.94
N GLY A 4 -12.05 -7.03 -10.13
CA GLY A 4 -12.03 -6.81 -8.68
C GLY A 4 -11.53 -7.89 -7.75
N PHE A 5 -10.86 -8.97 -8.19
CA PHE A 5 -10.39 -9.99 -7.23
C PHE A 5 -9.06 -10.69 -7.53
N GLY A 6 -8.34 -10.37 -8.61
CA GLY A 6 -7.04 -11.00 -8.92
C GLY A 6 -5.90 -10.66 -7.95
N SER A 7 -6.17 -9.92 -6.88
CA SER A 7 -5.17 -9.12 -6.18
C SER A 7 -4.93 -9.50 -4.73
N GLN A 8 -5.90 -10.16 -4.08
CA GLN A 8 -5.70 -10.90 -2.84
C GLN A 8 -5.08 -12.29 -3.09
N GLN A 9 -5.20 -12.82 -4.31
CA GLN A 9 -4.81 -14.19 -4.63
C GLN A 9 -3.32 -14.49 -4.38
N ASN A 10 -2.42 -13.51 -4.57
CA ASN A 10 -0.99 -13.76 -4.43
C ASN A 10 -0.56 -13.97 -2.97
N PHE A 11 -1.10 -13.22 -2.02
CA PHE A 11 -0.84 -13.43 -0.58
C PHE A 11 -1.45 -14.73 -0.06
N GLN A 12 -2.54 -15.18 -0.69
CA GLN A 12 -3.19 -16.46 -0.38
C GLN A 12 -2.43 -17.68 -0.90
N THR A 13 -1.47 -17.49 -1.81
CA THR A 13 -0.58 -18.60 -2.22
C THR A 13 0.33 -19.02 -1.07
N LEU A 14 0.69 -20.31 -0.99
CA LEU A 14 1.57 -20.81 0.07
C LEU A 14 2.88 -20.02 0.14
N ARG A 15 3.44 -19.66 -1.03
CA ARG A 15 4.66 -18.85 -1.10
C ARG A 15 4.42 -17.40 -0.68
N GLY A 16 3.31 -16.78 -1.10
CA GLY A 16 2.98 -15.43 -0.69
C GLY A 16 2.79 -15.31 0.81
N THR A 17 2.12 -16.28 1.43
CA THR A 17 1.97 -16.37 2.89
C THR A 17 3.32 -16.55 3.57
N SER A 18 4.18 -17.44 3.06
CA SER A 18 5.55 -17.61 3.56
C SER A 18 6.36 -16.31 3.55
N ILE A 19 6.30 -15.54 2.47
CA ILE A 19 6.98 -14.24 2.35
C ILE A 19 6.40 -13.21 3.34
N LEU A 20 5.07 -13.16 3.44
CA LEU A 20 4.36 -12.25 4.35
C LEU A 20 4.75 -12.48 5.81
N PHE A 21 4.91 -13.74 6.22
CA PHE A 21 5.27 -14.09 7.59
C PHE A 21 6.78 -14.28 7.82
N GLY A 22 7.61 -14.10 6.77
CA GLY A 22 9.06 -14.28 6.87
C GLY A 22 9.50 -15.71 7.17
N ILE A 23 8.68 -16.71 6.81
CA ILE A 23 8.92 -18.12 7.14
C ILE A 23 9.61 -18.78 5.95
N THR A 24 10.80 -19.35 6.15
CA THR A 24 11.54 -20.04 5.09
C THR A 24 10.80 -21.28 4.58
N ARG A 25 11.09 -21.69 3.34
CA ARG A 25 10.56 -22.93 2.75
C ARG A 25 10.65 -24.13 3.70
N ASN A 26 11.82 -24.35 4.30
CA ASN A 26 12.05 -25.53 5.14
C ASN A 26 11.17 -25.50 6.38
N ALA A 27 11.05 -24.33 7.02
CA ALA A 27 10.18 -24.15 8.18
C ALA A 27 8.70 -24.33 7.82
N VAL A 28 8.26 -23.85 6.65
CA VAL A 28 6.87 -24.07 6.17
C VAL A 28 6.55 -25.55 6.05
N TYR A 29 7.37 -26.32 5.31
CA TYR A 29 7.08 -27.74 5.12
C TYR A 29 7.23 -28.53 6.41
N ALA A 30 8.26 -28.25 7.23
CA ALA A 30 8.41 -28.91 8.53
C ALA A 30 7.20 -28.69 9.45
N SER A 31 6.64 -27.48 9.44
CA SER A 31 5.47 -27.13 10.27
C SER A 31 4.18 -27.76 9.76
N LEU A 32 4.02 -27.87 8.44
CA LEU A 32 2.79 -28.37 7.82
C LEU A 32 2.78 -29.88 7.56
N ASP A 33 3.93 -30.56 7.64
CA ASP A 33 4.06 -31.98 7.26
C ASP A 33 3.10 -32.89 8.05
N LYS A 34 2.94 -32.62 9.35
CA LYS A 34 2.04 -33.35 10.24
C LYS A 34 0.55 -33.10 9.94
N SER A 35 0.24 -32.07 9.17
CA SER A 35 -1.12 -31.66 8.82
C SER A 35 -1.57 -32.16 7.45
N ARG A 36 -0.80 -33.05 6.80
CA ARG A 36 -1.14 -33.61 5.48
C ARG A 36 -2.45 -34.40 5.43
N SER A 37 -2.96 -34.88 6.57
CA SER A 37 -4.28 -35.51 6.65
C SER A 37 -5.42 -34.50 6.55
N ALA A 38 -5.18 -33.24 6.92
CA ALA A 38 -6.17 -32.16 6.92
C ALA A 38 -5.95 -31.15 5.79
N LEU A 39 -4.73 -31.05 5.26
CA LEU A 39 -4.29 -30.02 4.32
C LEU A 39 -3.72 -30.64 3.04
N LYS A 40 -4.17 -30.12 1.90
CA LYS A 40 -3.49 -30.30 0.62
C LYS A 40 -2.41 -29.21 0.48
N ILE A 41 -1.17 -29.62 0.67
CA ILE A 41 -0.01 -28.73 0.62
C ILE A 41 0.59 -28.79 -0.79
N PRO A 42 0.64 -27.68 -1.55
CA PRO A 42 1.24 -27.67 -2.88
C PRO A 42 2.75 -27.87 -2.84
N ASP A 43 3.32 -28.46 -3.90
CA ASP A 43 4.77 -28.50 -4.12
C ASP A 43 5.37 -27.10 -4.23
N TRP A 44 6.59 -26.92 -3.74
CA TRP A 44 7.21 -25.59 -3.68
C TRP A 44 7.39 -24.96 -5.08
N LYS A 45 7.60 -25.80 -6.09
CA LYS A 45 7.71 -25.41 -7.50
C LYS A 45 6.46 -24.68 -8.01
N VAL A 46 5.28 -24.98 -7.45
CA VAL A 46 3.99 -24.38 -7.83
C VAL A 46 3.34 -23.56 -6.72
N ALA A 47 4.00 -23.44 -5.56
CA ALA A 47 3.50 -22.73 -4.37
C ALA A 47 3.26 -21.22 -4.57
N HIS A 48 3.75 -20.63 -5.67
CA HIS A 48 3.47 -19.25 -6.09
C HIS A 48 2.19 -19.10 -6.92
N LYS A 49 1.51 -20.22 -7.25
CA LYS A 49 0.26 -20.25 -8.02
C LYS A 49 -0.91 -20.86 -7.25
N LYS A 50 -0.62 -21.63 -6.20
CA LYS A 50 -1.64 -22.41 -5.49
C LYS A 50 -1.69 -22.02 -4.02
N PRO A 51 -2.89 -21.82 -3.46
CA PRO A 51 -3.07 -21.67 -2.02
C PRO A 51 -2.90 -23.01 -1.31
N LEU A 52 -2.80 -22.94 0.01
CA LEU A 52 -3.05 -24.07 0.89
C LEU A 52 -4.56 -24.32 0.95
N THR A 53 -5.00 -25.57 0.81
CA THR A 53 -6.44 -25.90 0.83
C THR A 53 -6.73 -26.98 1.85
N PHE A 54 -7.82 -26.81 2.62
CA PHE A 54 -8.32 -27.81 3.56
C PHE A 54 -9.03 -28.93 2.81
N PHE A 55 -8.85 -30.18 3.25
CA PHE A 55 -9.60 -31.31 2.69
C PHE A 55 -11.07 -31.31 3.13
N HIS A 56 -11.38 -30.72 4.28
CA HIS A 56 -12.74 -30.66 4.80
C HIS A 56 -13.01 -29.28 5.43
N ALA A 57 -14.18 -28.70 5.13
CA ALA A 57 -14.57 -27.37 5.62
C ALA A 57 -14.59 -27.29 7.15
N SER A 58 -14.99 -28.38 7.82
CA SER A 58 -15.04 -28.45 9.30
C SER A 58 -13.70 -28.20 9.99
N PHE A 59 -12.57 -28.36 9.31
CA PHE A 59 -11.27 -28.04 9.90
C PHE A 59 -11.06 -26.51 9.99
N ALA A 60 -11.50 -25.76 8.98
CA ALA A 60 -11.49 -24.30 9.06
C ALA A 60 -12.44 -23.79 10.15
N ASP A 61 -13.64 -24.40 10.26
CA ASP A 61 -14.60 -24.07 11.30
C ASP A 61 -14.07 -24.42 12.71
N TYR A 62 -13.36 -25.55 12.83
CA TYR A 62 -12.67 -25.93 14.06
C TYR A 62 -11.66 -24.87 14.50
N LEU A 63 -10.81 -24.36 13.60
CA LEU A 63 -9.80 -23.33 13.93
C LEU A 63 -10.42 -21.99 14.36
N LYS A 64 -11.63 -21.68 13.86
CA LYS A 64 -12.38 -20.47 14.25
C LYS A 64 -13.09 -20.60 15.60
N ASP A 65 -13.37 -21.81 16.05
CA ASP A 65 -14.04 -22.05 17.33
C ASP A 65 -13.02 -22.17 18.46
N SER A 66 -12.93 -21.14 19.31
CA SER A 66 -11.98 -21.09 20.42
C SER A 66 -12.21 -22.18 21.47
N SER A 67 -13.46 -22.62 21.67
CA SER A 67 -13.81 -23.66 22.64
C SER A 67 -13.30 -25.04 22.19
N ARG A 68 -13.26 -25.27 20.89
CA ARG A 68 -12.82 -26.54 20.29
C ARG A 68 -11.33 -26.55 20.01
N SER A 69 -10.80 -25.47 19.43
CA SER A 69 -9.41 -25.42 18.95
C SER A 69 -8.38 -25.05 20.02
N LYS A 70 -8.81 -24.44 21.13
CA LYS A 70 -7.93 -24.06 22.25
C LYS A 70 -6.67 -23.33 21.75
N ASP A 71 -5.50 -23.93 21.92
CA ASP A 71 -4.20 -23.36 21.52
C ASP A 71 -4.04 -23.16 20.01
N PHE A 72 -4.90 -23.78 19.19
CA PHE A 72 -4.90 -23.64 17.73
C PHE A 72 -5.88 -22.59 17.22
N HIS A 73 -6.56 -21.87 18.11
CA HIS A 73 -7.51 -20.84 17.73
C HIS A 73 -6.82 -19.69 16.98
N ILE A 74 -7.31 -19.36 15.79
CA ILE A 74 -6.66 -18.38 14.90
C ILE A 74 -7.16 -16.93 15.10
N GLY A 75 -8.12 -16.72 16.00
CA GLY A 75 -8.81 -15.43 16.19
C GLY A 75 -9.95 -15.22 15.20
N ASP A 76 -10.59 -14.06 15.30
CA ASP A 76 -11.58 -13.63 14.32
C ASP A 76 -10.94 -13.03 13.05
N GLU A 77 -11.77 -12.64 12.10
CA GLU A 77 -11.29 -12.09 10.82
C GLU A 77 -10.55 -10.75 10.99
N GLU A 78 -10.96 -9.92 11.96
CA GLU A 78 -10.35 -8.62 12.21
C GLU A 78 -8.96 -8.76 12.86
N ASP A 79 -8.80 -9.69 13.79
CA ASP A 79 -7.50 -10.04 14.38
C ASP A 79 -6.51 -10.48 13.30
N VAL A 80 -6.96 -11.34 12.38
CA VAL A 80 -6.15 -11.81 11.26
C VAL A 80 -5.84 -10.66 10.31
N LYS A 81 -6.82 -9.80 9.99
CA LYS A 81 -6.62 -8.60 9.15
C LYS A 81 -5.54 -7.70 9.75
N LYS A 82 -5.62 -7.39 11.04
CA LYS A 82 -4.62 -6.56 11.76
C LYS A 82 -3.23 -7.18 11.70
N LYS A 83 -3.10 -8.48 11.97
CA LYS A 83 -1.80 -9.20 11.87
C LYS A 83 -1.22 -9.13 10.46
N VAL A 84 -2.03 -9.29 9.41
CA VAL A 84 -1.59 -9.18 8.02
C VAL A 84 -1.11 -7.76 7.73
N ILE A 85 -1.85 -6.73 8.14
CA ILE A 85 -1.48 -5.32 7.95
C ILE A 85 -0.16 -5.01 8.67
N SER A 86 0.00 -5.42 9.93
CA SER A 86 1.24 -5.24 10.69
C SER A 86 2.43 -5.83 9.93
N ARG A 87 2.30 -7.07 9.42
CA ARG A 87 3.36 -7.71 8.65
C ARG A 87 3.69 -6.98 7.35
N LEU A 88 2.68 -6.49 6.62
CA LEU A 88 2.91 -5.69 5.41
C LEU A 88 3.66 -4.39 5.72
N LEU A 89 3.29 -3.69 6.80
CA LEU A 89 3.97 -2.47 7.25
C LEU A 89 5.42 -2.76 7.67
N GLU A 90 5.65 -3.82 8.43
CA GLU A 90 7.00 -4.24 8.83
C GLU A 90 7.90 -4.52 7.62
N ILE A 91 7.40 -5.27 6.63
CA ILE A 91 8.15 -5.57 5.41
C ILE A 91 8.39 -4.29 4.63
N TRP A 92 7.37 -3.45 4.47
CA TRP A 92 7.52 -2.19 3.77
C TRP A 92 8.60 -1.31 4.39
N ASN A 93 8.57 -1.13 5.72
CA ASN A 93 9.55 -0.33 6.44
C ASN A 93 10.97 -0.90 6.31
N LYS A 94 11.13 -2.23 6.26
CA LYS A 94 12.42 -2.87 5.97
C LYS A 94 12.92 -2.63 4.55
N CYS A 95 12.02 -2.56 3.58
CA CYS A 95 12.37 -2.39 2.16
C CYS A 95 12.40 -0.93 1.69
N SER A 96 12.05 0.03 2.55
CA SER A 96 11.94 1.45 2.19
C SER A 96 12.54 2.41 3.21
N GLY A 97 13.34 1.91 4.15
CA GLY A 97 14.02 2.68 5.19
C GLY A 97 14.88 3.85 4.67
N ASP A 98 15.39 4.67 5.60
CA ASP A 98 16.14 5.90 5.27
C ASP A 98 17.37 5.65 4.39
N ASP A 99 18.00 4.48 4.53
CA ASP A 99 19.16 4.01 3.79
C ASP A 99 18.84 3.50 2.37
N ILE A 100 17.55 3.41 2.02
CA ILE A 100 17.09 2.87 0.73
C ILE A 100 16.53 4.00 -0.13
N ALA A 101 17.26 4.36 -1.19
CA ALA A 101 16.77 5.29 -2.20
C ALA A 101 15.46 4.80 -2.85
N THR A 102 14.60 5.72 -3.30
CA THR A 102 13.31 5.38 -3.94
C THR A 102 13.47 4.39 -5.09
N SER A 103 14.50 4.57 -5.93
CA SER A 103 14.83 3.67 -7.04
C SER A 103 15.22 2.25 -6.59
N SER A 104 15.74 2.12 -5.37
CA SER A 104 16.22 0.86 -4.77
C SER A 104 15.16 0.09 -3.98
N VAL A 105 13.97 0.67 -3.73
CA VAL A 105 12.89 -0.01 -2.98
C VAL A 105 12.44 -1.31 -3.66
N LYS A 106 12.29 -1.32 -4.99
CA LYS A 106 11.93 -2.53 -5.75
C LYS A 106 13.02 -3.61 -5.68
N PRO A 107 14.30 -3.28 -5.92
CA PRO A 107 15.42 -4.20 -5.65
C PRO A 107 15.43 -4.74 -4.21
N ALA A 108 15.29 -3.88 -3.20
CA ALA A 108 15.27 -4.29 -1.79
C ALA A 108 14.11 -5.25 -1.48
N TRP A 109 12.92 -5.00 -2.03
CA TRP A 109 11.79 -5.92 -1.96
C TRP A 109 12.10 -7.28 -2.61
N HIS A 110 12.71 -7.26 -3.79
CA HIS A 110 13.06 -8.49 -4.51
C HIS A 110 14.10 -9.31 -3.75
N GLN A 111 15.08 -8.64 -3.16
CA GLN A 111 16.09 -9.26 -2.28
C GLN A 111 15.44 -9.86 -1.03
N TYR A 112 14.53 -9.14 -0.38
CA TYR A 112 13.75 -9.66 0.76
C TYR A 112 13.03 -10.96 0.40
N CYS A 113 12.30 -10.98 -0.72
CA CYS A 113 11.60 -12.17 -1.20
C CYS A 113 12.55 -13.33 -1.52
N SER A 114 13.69 -13.04 -2.15
CA SER A 114 14.67 -14.05 -2.56
C SER A 114 15.39 -14.70 -1.38
N ASN A 115 15.67 -13.93 -0.32
CA ASN A 115 16.33 -14.43 0.89
C ASN A 115 15.49 -15.51 1.60
N ILE A 116 14.16 -15.37 1.60
CA ILE A 116 13.23 -16.34 2.20
C ILE A 116 13.23 -17.67 1.42
N ASP A 117 13.60 -17.60 0.14
CA ASP A 117 13.45 -18.66 -0.85
C ASP A 117 14.71 -19.53 -1.02
N ALA A 118 15.87 -19.03 -0.57
CA ALA A 118 17.18 -19.67 -0.56
C ALA A 118 17.70 -20.16 -1.95
N LYS A 119 17.11 -19.72 -3.06
CA LYS A 119 17.56 -20.00 -4.44
C LYS A 119 17.31 -18.82 -5.36
N SER A 120 18.15 -18.69 -6.40
CA SER A 120 17.97 -17.71 -7.46
C SER A 120 16.59 -17.88 -8.13
N PRO A 121 15.77 -16.82 -8.22
CA PRO A 121 14.42 -16.93 -8.71
C PRO A 121 14.39 -17.16 -10.23
N SER A 122 13.52 -18.08 -10.66
CA SER A 122 13.19 -18.27 -12.09
C SER A 122 12.42 -17.06 -12.64
N ARG A 123 12.32 -16.93 -13.97
CA ARG A 123 11.54 -15.86 -14.62
C ARG A 123 10.09 -15.76 -14.11
N GLY A 124 9.45 -16.90 -13.83
CA GLY A 124 8.10 -16.95 -13.26
C GLY A 124 8.01 -16.40 -11.84
N LEU A 125 9.05 -16.60 -11.03
CA LEU A 125 9.13 -16.06 -9.67
C LEU A 125 9.39 -14.55 -9.65
N ASN A 126 10.18 -14.05 -10.59
CA ASN A 126 10.36 -12.60 -10.75
C ASN A 126 9.03 -11.89 -11.05
N GLY A 127 8.21 -12.46 -11.93
CA GLY A 127 6.86 -11.97 -12.19
C GLY A 127 5.99 -12.00 -10.93
N PHE A 128 6.00 -13.12 -10.19
CA PHE A 128 5.27 -13.25 -8.93
C PHE A 128 5.68 -12.20 -7.89
N TYR A 129 6.99 -11.96 -7.68
CA TYR A 129 7.48 -10.95 -6.73
C TYR A 129 7.10 -9.54 -7.13
N ALA A 130 7.12 -9.22 -8.43
CA ALA A 130 6.65 -7.93 -8.92
C ALA A 130 5.14 -7.74 -8.67
N HIS A 131 4.32 -8.79 -8.89
CA HIS A 131 2.91 -8.72 -8.57
C HIS A 131 2.65 -8.60 -7.06
N LEU A 132 3.40 -9.32 -6.23
CA LEU A 132 3.30 -9.24 -4.78
C LEU A 132 3.66 -7.83 -4.29
N PHE A 133 4.73 -7.22 -4.80
CA PHE A 133 5.10 -5.82 -4.54
C PHE A 133 3.94 -4.86 -4.82
N HIS A 134 3.35 -4.95 -6.02
CA HIS A 134 2.25 -4.08 -6.40
C HIS A 134 1.00 -4.29 -5.53
N ASN A 135 0.75 -5.54 -5.11
CA ASN A 135 -0.34 -5.83 -4.18
C ASN A 135 -0.06 -5.27 -2.78
N THR A 136 1.18 -5.35 -2.28
CA THR A 136 1.62 -4.71 -1.03
C THR A 136 1.37 -3.21 -1.07
N VAL A 137 1.90 -2.52 -2.08
CA VAL A 137 1.76 -1.05 -2.22
C VAL A 137 0.28 -0.66 -2.28
N ARG A 138 -0.53 -1.36 -3.08
CA ARG A 138 -1.96 -1.07 -3.17
C ARG A 138 -2.67 -1.32 -1.85
N ARG A 139 -2.39 -2.45 -1.18
CA ARG A 139 -3.04 -2.79 0.08
C ARG A 139 -2.68 -1.78 1.16
N LEU A 140 -1.39 -1.48 1.33
CA LEU A 140 -0.94 -0.47 2.29
C LEU A 140 -1.57 0.89 2.02
N GLY A 141 -1.65 1.33 0.76
CA GLY A 141 -2.33 2.59 0.42
C GLY A 141 -3.79 2.65 0.85
N TRP A 142 -4.53 1.53 0.84
CA TRP A 142 -5.91 1.47 1.34
C TRP A 142 -5.97 1.43 2.86
N GLU A 143 -5.05 0.70 3.49
CA GLU A 143 -5.06 0.51 4.94
C GLU A 143 -4.62 1.76 5.71
N VAL A 144 -3.99 2.75 5.07
CA VAL A 144 -3.64 4.02 5.74
C VAL A 144 -4.88 4.67 6.35
N TYR A 145 -6.01 4.73 5.62
CA TYR A 145 -7.26 5.29 6.13
C TYR A 145 -7.80 4.52 7.33
N ASP A 146 -7.85 3.18 7.22
CA ASP A 146 -8.34 2.31 8.29
C ASP A 146 -7.46 2.48 9.56
N ILE A 147 -6.14 2.50 9.40
CA ILE A 147 -5.20 2.65 10.53
C ILE A 147 -5.28 4.04 11.16
N LEU A 148 -5.51 5.09 10.37
CA LEU A 148 -5.62 6.46 10.91
C LEU A 148 -6.83 6.62 11.84
N GLN A 149 -7.85 5.78 11.70
CA GLN A 149 -9.02 5.75 12.60
C GLN A 149 -8.81 4.88 13.85
N GLU A 150 -7.74 4.09 13.91
CA GLU A 150 -7.43 3.27 15.07
C GLU A 150 -6.85 4.11 16.23
N PRO A 151 -6.99 3.67 17.49
CA PRO A 151 -6.36 4.31 18.64
C PRO A 151 -4.83 4.40 18.49
N ILE A 152 -4.23 5.44 19.07
CA ILE A 152 -2.77 5.69 19.00
C ILE A 152 -1.95 4.57 19.65
N GLU A 153 -2.54 3.85 20.60
CA GLU A 153 -1.96 2.69 21.29
C GLU A 153 -1.91 1.44 20.39
N SER A 154 -2.62 1.46 19.26
CA SER A 154 -2.67 0.34 18.33
C SER A 154 -1.27 0.05 17.73
N PRO A 155 -0.77 -1.19 17.78
CA PRO A 155 0.55 -1.52 17.23
C PRO A 155 0.71 -1.17 15.75
N VAL A 156 -0.37 -1.27 14.95
CA VAL A 156 -0.37 -0.89 13.53
C VAL A 156 -0.16 0.62 13.34
N TYR A 157 -0.64 1.44 14.27
CA TYR A 157 -0.44 2.89 14.25
C TYR A 157 1.05 3.25 14.45
N GLY A 158 1.70 2.58 15.41
CA GLY A 158 3.15 2.72 15.63
C GLY A 158 4.00 2.30 14.43
N LEU A 159 3.55 1.29 13.67
CA LEU A 159 4.19 0.89 12.42
C LEU A 159 3.95 1.89 11.28
N LEU A 160 2.74 2.45 11.18
CA LEU A 160 2.39 3.47 10.19
C LEU A 160 3.23 4.74 10.36
N ARG A 161 3.54 5.13 11.61
CA ARG A 161 4.44 6.27 11.89
C ARG A 161 5.84 6.11 11.29
N LYS A 162 6.29 4.88 11.05
CA LYS A 162 7.60 4.59 10.47
C LYS A 162 7.57 4.47 8.95
N VAL A 163 6.40 4.58 8.33
CA VAL A 163 6.25 4.46 6.88
C VAL A 163 6.80 5.70 6.20
N HIS A 164 7.73 5.47 5.27
CA HIS A 164 8.20 6.45 4.29
C HIS A 164 7.07 6.73 3.28
N MET A 165 6.10 7.56 3.67
CA MET A 165 4.85 7.77 2.94
C MET A 165 5.09 8.22 1.50
N ARG A 166 6.07 9.10 1.32
CA ARG A 166 6.54 9.59 0.01
C ARG A 166 6.94 8.44 -0.93
N LYS A 167 7.73 7.47 -0.44
CA LYS A 167 8.12 6.26 -1.20
C LYS A 167 6.90 5.36 -1.47
N LEU A 168 5.97 5.23 -0.52
CA LEU A 168 4.76 4.42 -0.72
C LEU A 168 3.89 5.00 -1.84
N CYS A 169 3.59 6.30 -1.78
CA CYS A 169 2.84 7.02 -2.80
C CYS A 169 3.55 7.00 -4.16
N TYR A 170 4.88 7.06 -4.19
CA TYR A 170 5.65 6.92 -5.43
C TYR A 170 5.40 5.60 -6.16
N PHE A 171 5.02 4.51 -5.49
CA PHE A 171 4.71 3.25 -6.19
C PHE A 171 3.21 3.04 -6.46
N MET A 172 2.34 3.93 -6.00
CA MET A 172 0.91 3.84 -6.25
C MET A 172 0.56 4.12 -7.71
N LYS A 173 -0.38 3.34 -8.26
CA LYS A 173 -1.01 3.64 -9.55
C LYS A 173 -2.11 4.69 -9.38
N ALA A 174 -2.60 5.24 -10.50
CA ALA A 174 -3.63 6.27 -10.53
C ALA A 174 -4.86 5.97 -9.64
N VAL A 175 -5.38 4.75 -9.70
CA VAL A 175 -6.52 4.30 -8.86
C VAL A 175 -6.16 4.27 -7.38
N GLY A 176 -4.92 3.89 -7.05
CA GLY A 176 -4.41 3.91 -5.68
C GLY A 176 -4.28 5.33 -5.14
N VAL A 177 -3.71 6.24 -5.94
CA VAL A 177 -3.58 7.67 -5.59
C VAL A 177 -4.95 8.28 -5.35
N ARG A 178 -5.89 8.13 -6.29
CA ARG A 178 -7.25 8.64 -6.12
C ARG A 178 -7.86 8.17 -4.80
N ARG A 179 -7.88 6.85 -4.58
CA ARG A 179 -8.53 6.27 -3.41
C ARG A 179 -7.86 6.70 -2.11
N PHE A 180 -6.54 6.71 -2.06
CA PHE A 180 -5.76 7.20 -0.94
C PHE A 180 -6.09 8.66 -0.59
N VAL A 181 -6.12 9.54 -1.60
CA VAL A 181 -6.45 10.95 -1.41
C VAL A 181 -7.92 11.09 -0.95
N ASP A 182 -8.86 10.47 -1.65
CA ASP A 182 -10.29 10.50 -1.29
C ASP A 182 -10.49 10.09 0.17
N GLU A 183 -10.05 8.88 0.54
CA GLU A 183 -10.27 8.32 1.87
C GLU A 183 -9.60 9.16 2.98
N VAL A 184 -8.34 9.58 2.80
CA VAL A 184 -7.65 10.35 3.85
C VAL A 184 -8.19 11.78 3.98
N THR A 185 -8.62 12.42 2.88
CA THR A 185 -9.21 13.77 2.95
C THR A 185 -10.60 13.80 3.61
N ASP A 186 -11.27 12.65 3.73
CA ASP A 186 -12.55 12.53 4.43
C ASP A 186 -12.35 12.33 5.96
N ILE A 187 -11.11 12.18 6.45
CA ILE A 187 -10.79 12.10 7.88
C ILE A 187 -10.83 13.50 8.51
N SER A 188 -11.53 13.63 9.64
CA SER A 188 -11.45 14.81 10.50
C SER A 188 -10.23 14.71 11.43
N PRO A 189 -9.19 15.57 11.30
CA PRO A 189 -8.01 15.46 12.13
C PRO A 189 -8.30 15.79 13.59
N GLY A 190 -8.31 14.78 14.46
CA GLY A 190 -8.31 14.92 15.92
C GLY A 190 -6.91 14.98 16.57
N PRO A 191 -6.82 15.30 17.87
CA PRO A 191 -5.56 15.42 18.63
C PRO A 191 -4.69 14.15 18.62
N TYR A 192 -5.28 12.98 18.45
CA TYR A 192 -4.55 11.70 18.42
C TYR A 192 -3.76 11.49 17.11
N HIS A 193 -4.01 12.31 16.08
CA HIS A 193 -3.26 12.25 14.81
C HIS A 193 -1.93 13.02 14.82
N THR A 194 -1.59 13.69 15.92
CA THR A 194 -0.41 14.56 15.98
C THR A 194 0.85 13.86 15.48
N GLY A 195 1.52 14.52 14.54
CA GLY A 195 2.76 14.05 13.91
C GLY A 195 2.57 13.08 12.74
N LEU A 196 1.35 12.63 12.45
CA LEU A 196 1.04 11.68 11.36
C LEU A 196 0.05 12.22 10.33
N LEU A 197 -1.00 12.93 10.77
CA LEU A 197 -1.97 13.61 9.89
C LEU A 197 -2.20 15.03 10.40
N LEU A 198 -2.02 16.02 9.53
CA LEU A 198 -2.20 17.43 9.83
C LEU A 198 -2.98 18.09 8.69
N LYS A 199 -3.95 18.95 9.02
CA LYS A 199 -4.62 19.80 8.04
C LYS A 199 -3.98 21.18 8.03
N VAL A 200 -3.64 21.65 6.84
CA VAL A 200 -3.06 22.96 6.53
C VAL A 200 -3.79 23.58 5.33
N HIS A 201 -3.45 24.80 4.97
CA HIS A 201 -3.97 25.44 3.76
C HIS A 201 -2.93 25.39 2.65
N LEU A 202 -3.40 25.47 1.41
CA LEU A 202 -2.53 25.42 0.24
C LEU A 202 -1.49 26.55 0.24
N LYS A 203 -1.84 27.73 0.76
CA LYS A 203 -0.90 28.85 0.94
C LYS A 203 0.30 28.52 1.83
N ASP A 204 0.18 27.52 2.69
CA ASP A 204 1.23 27.11 3.64
C ASP A 204 2.23 26.11 3.01
N LEU A 205 2.03 25.72 1.74
CA LEU A 205 2.95 24.82 1.03
C LEU A 205 4.05 25.61 0.30
N GLU A 206 5.26 25.05 0.32
CA GLU A 206 6.38 25.50 -0.49
C GLU A 206 6.72 24.41 -1.52
N PHE A 207 6.94 24.78 -2.79
CA PHE A 207 7.19 23.81 -3.87
C PHE A 207 8.64 23.81 -4.41
N GLY A 208 9.50 24.69 -3.89
CA GLY A 208 10.85 24.93 -4.42
C GLY A 208 11.85 23.78 -4.29
N HIS A 209 11.53 22.73 -3.53
CA HIS A 209 12.42 21.61 -3.21
C HIS A 209 12.11 20.31 -3.98
N LEU A 210 11.19 20.35 -4.95
CA LEU A 210 10.75 19.15 -5.68
C LEU A 210 11.78 18.67 -6.72
N ASP A 211 12.03 17.36 -6.78
CA ASP A 211 12.88 16.70 -7.79
C ASP A 211 12.14 15.52 -8.44
N TRP A 212 12.00 15.55 -9.76
CA TRP A 212 11.32 14.53 -10.55
C TRP A 212 12.04 13.17 -10.53
N LYS A 213 13.36 13.14 -10.28
CA LYS A 213 14.15 11.90 -10.24
C LYS A 213 13.95 11.12 -8.95
N GLU A 214 13.90 11.82 -7.82
CA GLU A 214 13.78 11.19 -6.51
C GLU A 214 12.32 11.02 -6.10
N MET A 215 11.47 12.00 -6.43
CA MET A 215 10.12 12.14 -5.91
C MET A 215 9.24 12.92 -6.90
N SER A 216 8.77 12.21 -7.94
CA SER A 216 7.86 12.79 -8.93
C SER A 216 6.47 13.04 -8.30
N PRO A 217 6.04 14.30 -8.12
CA PRO A 217 4.71 14.58 -7.63
C PRO A 217 3.70 13.95 -8.58
N THR A 218 2.66 13.35 -8.02
CA THR A 218 1.71 12.57 -8.80
C THR A 218 0.34 13.16 -8.65
N TYR A 219 -0.37 13.29 -9.76
CA TYR A 219 -1.81 13.51 -9.70
C TYR A 219 -2.59 12.50 -10.53
N ALA A 220 -3.81 12.21 -10.07
CA ALA A 220 -4.79 11.46 -10.84
C ALA A 220 -5.93 12.39 -11.23
N HIS A 221 -6.40 12.34 -12.48
CA HIS A 221 -7.60 13.07 -12.88
C HIS A 221 -8.72 12.12 -13.26
N LEU A 222 -9.94 12.55 -12.96
CA LEU A 222 -11.18 11.86 -13.29
C LEU A 222 -11.84 12.61 -14.44
N GLY A 223 -11.81 12.04 -15.65
CA GLY A 223 -12.44 12.63 -16.84
C GLY A 223 -13.63 11.82 -17.35
N THR A 224 -14.64 12.51 -17.90
CA THR A 224 -15.78 11.89 -18.61
C THR A 224 -15.45 11.69 -20.09
N LYS A 225 -15.47 10.45 -20.59
CA LYS A 225 -15.45 10.18 -22.03
C LYS A 225 -16.89 10.10 -22.55
N GLY A 226 -17.36 11.15 -23.25
CA GLY A 226 -18.57 11.13 -24.07
C GLY A 226 -19.91 11.07 -23.32
N ARG A 227 -20.99 11.45 -24.03
CA ARG A 227 -22.37 11.48 -23.53
C ARG A 227 -22.82 10.09 -23.04
N TYR A 228 -23.29 10.05 -21.79
CA TYR A 228 -24.13 8.99 -21.19
C TYR A 228 -23.59 7.55 -21.24
N SER A 229 -22.48 7.30 -20.56
CA SER A 229 -22.10 5.95 -20.14
C SER A 229 -21.34 6.00 -18.82
N LEU A 230 -21.92 5.42 -17.77
CA LEU A 230 -21.28 5.20 -16.45
C LEU A 230 -19.99 4.32 -16.51
N LYS A 231 -19.57 3.86 -17.70
CA LYS A 231 -18.57 2.79 -17.88
C LYS A 231 -17.19 3.21 -18.40
N SER A 232 -16.91 4.48 -18.65
CA SER A 232 -15.58 4.90 -19.16
C SER A 232 -14.96 6.06 -18.38
N TRP A 233 -14.64 5.79 -17.12
CA TRP A 233 -13.81 6.67 -16.29
C TRP A 233 -12.34 6.44 -16.66
N ILE A 234 -11.67 7.46 -17.18
CA ILE A 234 -10.22 7.41 -17.40
C ILE A 234 -9.56 7.98 -16.15
N VAL A 235 -8.78 7.14 -15.45
CA VAL A 235 -7.92 7.56 -14.34
C VAL A 235 -6.47 7.49 -14.83
N LEU A 236 -5.90 8.64 -15.16
CA LEU A 236 -4.50 8.75 -15.58
C LEU A 236 -3.66 9.27 -14.43
N SER A 237 -2.59 8.54 -14.10
CA SER A 237 -1.55 9.04 -13.21
C SER A 237 -0.60 9.84 -14.07
N VAL A 238 -0.46 11.13 -13.79
CA VAL A 238 0.54 11.97 -14.44
C VAL A 238 1.65 12.22 -13.43
N ARG A 239 2.88 11.99 -13.89
CA ARG A 239 4.11 12.19 -13.16
C ARG A 239 5.06 12.95 -14.08
N PRO A 240 5.72 14.00 -13.60
CA PRO A 240 6.83 14.58 -14.34
C PRO A 240 7.91 13.53 -14.64
N HIS A 241 8.28 13.39 -15.92
CA HIS A 241 9.39 12.56 -16.40
C HIS A 241 10.59 13.39 -16.85
N SER A 242 10.48 14.72 -16.78
CA SER A 242 11.53 15.66 -17.14
C SER A 242 11.49 16.90 -16.25
N SER A 243 12.60 17.66 -16.23
CA SER A 243 12.65 18.94 -15.52
C SER A 243 11.65 19.96 -16.09
N ALA A 244 11.38 19.92 -17.40
CA ALA A 244 10.40 20.80 -18.03
C ALA A 244 8.97 20.48 -17.56
N GLU A 245 8.59 19.20 -17.56
CA GLU A 245 7.29 18.76 -17.04
C GLU A 245 7.13 19.09 -15.55
N LEU A 246 8.21 18.98 -14.76
CA LEU A 246 8.18 19.33 -13.35
C LEU A 246 7.95 20.83 -13.16
N LYS A 247 8.64 21.68 -13.92
CA LYS A 247 8.44 23.14 -13.86
C LYS A 247 7.02 23.53 -14.21
N THR A 248 6.43 22.92 -15.25
CA THR A 248 5.01 23.14 -15.59
C THR A 248 4.11 22.72 -14.45
N PHE A 249 4.32 21.53 -13.88
CA PHE A 249 3.55 21.04 -12.75
C PHE A 249 3.64 21.97 -11.52
N VAL A 250 4.84 22.46 -11.20
CA VAL A 250 5.05 23.40 -10.08
C VAL A 250 4.37 24.73 -10.35
N SER A 251 4.50 25.28 -11.56
CA SER A 251 3.82 26.52 -11.93
C SER A 251 2.29 26.39 -11.85
N ASP A 252 1.73 25.24 -12.23
CA ASP A 252 0.29 24.96 -12.06
C ASP A 252 -0.13 24.91 -10.58
N LEU A 253 0.74 24.40 -9.69
CA LEU A 253 0.50 24.38 -8.24
C LEU A 253 0.60 25.78 -7.63
N GLU A 254 1.59 26.58 -8.02
CA GLU A 254 1.76 27.96 -7.58
C GLU A 254 0.55 28.81 -8.02
N SER A 255 0.12 28.67 -9.27
CA SER A 255 -1.10 29.33 -9.76
C SER A 255 -2.35 28.90 -8.98
N LEU A 256 -2.46 27.61 -8.62
CA LEU A 256 -3.55 27.13 -7.77
C LEU A 256 -3.49 27.73 -6.36
N GLN A 257 -2.29 27.84 -5.78
CA GLN A 257 -2.06 28.45 -4.47
C GLN A 257 -2.48 29.92 -4.46
N GLU A 258 -2.18 30.66 -5.53
CA GLU A 258 -2.62 32.05 -5.70
C GLU A 258 -4.15 32.16 -5.84
N CYS A 259 -4.76 31.26 -6.61
CA CYS A 259 -6.20 31.31 -6.88
C CYS A 259 -7.07 30.75 -5.74
N SER A 260 -6.51 29.90 -4.89
CA SER A 260 -7.25 29.18 -3.84
C SER A 260 -6.36 28.94 -2.61
N PRO A 261 -5.88 30.01 -1.97
CA PRO A 261 -4.91 29.91 -0.88
C PRO A 261 -5.44 29.16 0.35
N GLU A 262 -6.75 29.24 0.61
CA GLU A 262 -7.44 28.57 1.72
C GLU A 262 -7.87 27.14 1.38
N HIS A 263 -7.46 26.59 0.24
CA HIS A 263 -7.81 25.22 -0.13
C HIS A 263 -7.20 24.22 0.86
N GLU A 264 -8.02 23.29 1.37
CA GLU A 264 -7.60 22.36 2.41
C GLU A 264 -6.59 21.34 1.88
N VAL A 265 -5.50 21.18 2.62
CA VAL A 265 -4.42 20.23 2.33
C VAL A 265 -4.17 19.38 3.56
N PHE A 266 -3.93 18.09 3.36
CA PHE A 266 -3.59 17.15 4.42
C PHE A 266 -2.13 16.72 4.26
N ILE A 267 -1.33 16.93 5.31
CA ILE A 267 0.02 16.39 5.42
C ILE A 267 -0.06 15.02 6.08
N VAL A 268 0.49 14.00 5.41
CA VAL A 268 0.43 12.60 5.84
C VAL A 268 1.83 12.02 5.95
N GLY A 269 2.13 11.38 7.08
CA GLY A 269 3.36 10.61 7.31
C GLY A 269 4.03 10.92 8.65
N GLY A 270 4.57 9.87 9.29
CA GLY A 270 5.25 10.02 10.59
C GLY A 270 6.73 10.35 10.48
N VAL A 271 7.37 9.99 9.36
CA VAL A 271 8.77 10.30 9.06
C VAL A 271 8.85 11.69 8.39
N PRO A 272 9.41 12.73 9.04
CA PRO A 272 9.27 14.13 8.57
C PRO A 272 9.70 14.38 7.12
N LYS A 273 10.87 13.85 6.71
CA LYS A 273 11.41 14.00 5.35
C LYS A 273 10.67 13.20 4.28
N GLU A 274 9.73 12.36 4.70
CA GLU A 274 9.02 11.39 3.86
C GLU A 274 7.51 11.59 3.94
N ARG A 275 7.08 12.75 4.43
CA ARG A 275 5.68 13.17 4.39
C ARG A 275 5.27 13.56 2.98
N VAL A 276 3.96 13.52 2.77
CA VAL A 276 3.31 14.00 1.55
C VAL A 276 2.18 14.95 1.91
N ALA A 277 2.03 16.01 1.13
CA ALA A 277 0.84 16.83 1.07
C ALA A 277 -0.14 16.21 0.08
N ILE A 278 -1.40 16.06 0.48
CA ILE A 278 -2.47 15.54 -0.36
C ILE A 278 -3.69 16.45 -0.33
N PHE A 279 -4.35 16.56 -1.47
CA PHE A 279 -5.60 17.32 -1.60
C PHE A 279 -6.30 16.96 -2.91
N ARG A 280 -7.60 17.24 -2.99
CA ARG A 280 -8.38 17.13 -4.22
C ARG A 280 -8.79 18.50 -4.73
N ARG A 281 -8.73 18.71 -6.04
CA ARG A 281 -9.25 19.90 -6.73
C ARG A 281 -10.45 19.51 -7.58
N ILE A 282 -11.58 20.14 -7.31
CA ILE A 282 -12.81 19.95 -8.09
C ILE A 282 -12.84 21.02 -9.17
N LEU A 283 -12.89 20.59 -10.43
CA LEU A 283 -13.13 21.42 -11.60
C LEU A 283 -14.49 21.05 -12.19
N THR A 284 -15.09 21.95 -12.98
CA THR A 284 -16.44 21.81 -13.54
C THR A 284 -16.72 20.46 -14.22
N THR A 285 -15.68 19.83 -14.80
CA THR A 285 -15.81 18.55 -15.51
C THR A 285 -14.82 17.48 -15.06
N LYS A 286 -13.96 17.79 -14.07
CA LYS A 286 -12.85 16.91 -13.67
C LYS A 286 -12.56 17.04 -12.20
N ILE A 287 -12.19 15.93 -11.55
CA ILE A 287 -11.61 15.95 -10.20
C ILE A 287 -10.15 15.57 -10.34
N MET A 288 -9.26 16.36 -9.75
CA MET A 288 -7.82 16.06 -9.67
C MET A 288 -7.45 15.71 -8.24
N PHE A 289 -6.63 14.68 -8.06
CA PHE A 289 -6.12 14.19 -6.78
C PHE A 289 -4.62 14.40 -6.76
N TYR A 290 -4.10 15.18 -5.82
CA TYR A 290 -2.70 15.53 -5.74
C TYR A 290 -2.02 14.76 -4.61
N VAL A 291 -0.80 14.29 -4.88
CA VAL A 291 0.16 13.83 -3.89
C VAL A 291 1.49 14.51 -4.19
N VAL A 292 1.89 15.41 -3.31
CA VAL A 292 3.09 16.24 -3.44
C VAL A 292 4.00 15.92 -2.26
N PRO A 293 5.31 15.72 -2.47
CA PRO A 293 6.27 15.64 -1.37
C PRO A 293 6.16 16.84 -0.41
N TYR A 294 6.29 16.58 0.89
CA TYR A 294 6.30 17.63 1.91
C TYR A 294 7.43 17.35 2.91
N PRO A 295 8.68 17.72 2.59
CA PRO A 295 9.76 17.73 3.57
C PRO A 295 9.46 18.88 4.52
N GLY A 296 8.86 18.56 5.66
CA GLY A 296 8.65 19.53 6.73
C GLY A 296 9.96 19.98 7.38
#